data_AF-A0A3B0ZGF4-F1
#
_entry.id   AF-A0A3B0ZGF4-F1
#
_cell.length_a   1.000
_cell.length_b   1.000
_cell.length_c   1.000
_cell.angle_alpha   90.00
_cell.angle_beta   90.00
_cell.angle_gamma   90.00
#
_symmetry.space_group_name_H-M   'P 1'
#
loop_
_entity.id
_entity.type
_entity.pdbx_description
1 polymer ?
#
loop_
_entity_poly.entity_id
_entity_poly.type
_entity_poly.pdbx_seq_one_letter_code
_entity_poly.pdbx_strand_id
1 'polypeptide(L)'
;MRSIANRYLDEVKKPAHSIRQDLHNLKHHIITNRNTFALGLVSIALYTLLYFYSSDLTHIAEETNHGHKALFFVPIVIALLFSFVHGSFTSQFWDSIGVKAKKP
;
A
#
# COMPACT_ATOMS: atom_id res chain seq x y z
N MET A 1 -7.01 -42.68 -35.40
CA MET A 1 -6.54 -41.30 -35.67
C MET A 1 -7.54 -40.18 -35.35
N ARG A 2 -8.76 -40.44 -34.82
CA ARG A 2 -9.75 -39.37 -34.48
C ARG A 2 -9.54 -38.65 -33.13
N SER A 3 -8.62 -39.14 -32.28
CA SER A 3 -8.40 -38.61 -30.93
C SER A 3 -7.75 -37.21 -30.90
N ILE A 4 -6.92 -36.91 -31.89
CA ILE A 4 -6.18 -35.64 -31.95
C ILE A 4 -7.10 -34.51 -32.42
N ALA A 5 -7.92 -34.77 -33.46
CA ALA A 5 -8.87 -33.80 -33.99
C ALA A 5 -9.90 -33.34 -32.95
N ASN A 6 -10.46 -34.27 -32.16
CA ASN A 6 -11.40 -33.91 -31.11
C ASN A 6 -10.75 -33.05 -30.02
N ARG A 7 -9.47 -33.30 -29.70
CA ARG A 7 -8.73 -32.52 -28.70
C ARG A 7 -8.58 -31.05 -29.12
N TYR A 8 -8.32 -30.79 -30.40
CA TYR A 8 -8.27 -29.43 -30.94
C TYR A 8 -9.64 -28.78 -31.00
N LEU A 9 -10.69 -29.54 -31.36
CA LEU A 9 -12.05 -29.02 -31.35
C LEU A 9 -12.51 -28.66 -29.93
N ASP A 10 -12.10 -29.42 -28.92
CA ASP A 10 -12.42 -29.13 -27.52
C ASP A 10 -11.64 -27.91 -26.99
N GLU A 11 -10.40 -27.67 -27.45
CA GLU A 11 -9.65 -26.45 -27.15
C GLU A 11 -10.26 -25.21 -27.81
N VAL A 12 -10.73 -25.33 -29.06
CA VAL A 12 -11.41 -24.24 -29.79
C VAL A 12 -12.83 -24.00 -29.26
N LYS A 13 -13.50 -25.03 -28.73
CA LYS A 13 -14.86 -24.95 -28.16
C LYS A 13 -14.88 -24.50 -26.70
N LYS A 14 -13.72 -24.31 -26.05
CA LYS A 14 -13.68 -23.60 -24.77
C LYS A 14 -14.26 -22.21 -25.02
N PRO A 15 -15.38 -21.84 -24.37
CA PRO A 15 -15.97 -20.52 -24.58
C PRO A 15 -14.87 -19.52 -24.25
N ALA A 16 -14.53 -18.67 -25.23
CA ALA A 16 -13.59 -17.58 -25.05
C ALA A 16 -13.97 -16.89 -23.73
N HIS A 17 -13.10 -17.01 -22.73
CA HIS A 17 -13.30 -16.39 -21.42
C HIS A 17 -13.73 -14.95 -21.70
N SER A 18 -14.97 -14.63 -21.34
CA SER A 18 -15.61 -13.40 -21.77
C SER A 18 -14.77 -12.23 -21.26
N ILE A 19 -14.00 -11.61 -22.16
CA ILE A 19 -13.17 -10.43 -21.88
C ILE A 19 -14.02 -9.34 -21.18
N ARG A 20 -15.33 -9.34 -21.41
CA ARG A 20 -16.31 -8.47 -20.78
C ARG A 20 -16.52 -8.76 -19.28
N GLN A 21 -16.49 -10.02 -18.86
CA GLN A 21 -16.54 -10.41 -17.44
C GLN A 21 -15.23 -10.09 -16.73
N ASP A 22 -14.08 -10.28 -17.38
CA ASP A 22 -12.79 -9.87 -16.83
C ASP A 22 -12.71 -8.36 -16.63
N LEU A 23 -13.17 -7.58 -17.61
CA LEU A 23 -13.25 -6.12 -17.48
C LEU A 23 -14.17 -5.66 -16.36
N HIS A 24 -15.29 -6.35 -16.13
CA HIS A 24 -16.22 -6.01 -15.04
C HIS A 24 -15.61 -6.32 -13.66
N ASN A 25 -14.92 -7.46 -13.52
CA ASN A 25 -14.22 -7.84 -12.30
C ASN A 25 -13.01 -6.94 -12.02
N LEU A 26 -12.26 -6.54 -13.06
CA LEU A 26 -11.16 -5.57 -12.95
C LEU A 26 -11.67 -4.20 -12.47
N LYS A 27 -12.79 -3.74 -13.04
CA LYS A 27 -13.39 -2.45 -12.72
C LYS A 27 -13.88 -2.39 -11.25
N HIS A 28 -14.43 -3.47 -10.72
CA HIS A 28 -14.79 -3.57 -9.31
C HIS A 28 -13.57 -3.60 -8.37
N HIS A 29 -12.44 -4.14 -8.83
CA HIS A 29 -11.19 -4.16 -8.08
C HIS A 29 -10.50 -2.79 -8.01
N ILE A 30 -10.65 -1.97 -9.06
CA ILE A 30 -10.02 -0.65 -9.18
C ILE A 30 -10.82 0.46 -8.48
N ILE A 31 -12.15 0.38 -8.49
CA ILE A 31 -13.03 1.47 -7.99
C ILE A 31 -13.19 1.48 -6.45
N THR A 32 -12.82 0.39 -5.78
CA THR A 32 -13.08 0.24 -4.33
C THR A 32 -12.12 1.07 -3.43
N ASN A 33 -11.02 1.61 -3.94
CA ASN A 33 -9.97 2.24 -3.11
C ASN A 33 -10.02 3.77 -3.05
N ARG A 34 -11.12 4.34 -2.55
CA ARG A 34 -11.20 5.78 -2.20
C ARG A 34 -10.19 6.19 -1.11
N ASN A 35 -9.60 5.22 -0.41
CA ASN A 35 -8.65 5.42 0.68
C ASN A 35 -7.24 5.81 0.24
N THR A 36 -6.80 5.53 -0.99
CA THR A 36 -5.41 5.78 -1.41
C THR A 36 -5.08 7.28 -1.45
N PHE A 37 -6.02 8.12 -1.91
CA PHE A 37 -5.88 9.57 -1.89
C PHE A 37 -5.90 10.14 -0.47
N ALA A 38 -6.75 9.60 0.40
CA ALA A 38 -6.79 9.99 1.81
C ALA A 38 -5.48 9.65 2.53
N LEU A 39 -4.90 8.47 2.28
CA LEU A 39 -3.60 8.10 2.86
C LEU A 39 -2.43 8.90 2.28
N GLY A 40 -2.51 9.30 1.00
CA GLY A 40 -1.54 10.20 0.39
C GLY A 40 -1.56 11.58 1.06
N LEU A 41 -2.75 12.15 1.26
CA LEU A 41 -2.94 13.40 2.00
C LEU A 41 -2.46 13.29 3.46
N VAL A 42 -2.76 12.19 4.14
CA VAL A 42 -2.30 11.93 5.51
C VAL A 42 -0.77 11.81 5.56
N SER A 43 -0.13 11.16 4.58
CA SER A 43 1.34 11.09 4.52
C SER A 43 1.98 12.46 4.32
N ILE A 44 1.45 13.27 3.38
CA ILE A 44 1.94 14.64 3.16
C ILE A 44 1.77 15.47 4.45
N ALA A 45 0.64 15.36 5.12
CA ALA A 45 0.39 16.04 6.39
C ALA A 45 1.38 15.59 7.48
N LEU A 46 1.66 14.29 7.59
CA LEU A 46 2.63 13.75 8.55
C LEU A 46 4.03 14.30 8.30
N TYR A 47 4.52 14.28 7.06
CA TYR A 47 5.84 14.80 6.71
C TYR A 47 5.95 16.31 6.93
N THR A 48 4.89 17.05 6.60
CA THR A 48 4.84 18.50 6.83
C THR A 48 4.90 18.81 8.32
N LEU A 49 4.11 18.11 9.13
CA LEU A 49 4.09 18.26 10.58
C LEU A 49 5.46 17.91 11.19
N LEU A 50 6.08 16.82 10.74
CA LEU A 50 7.43 16.44 11.20
C LEU A 50 8.47 17.51 10.85
N TYR A 51 8.38 18.11 9.66
CA TYR A 51 9.29 19.18 9.26
C TYR A 51 9.18 20.41 10.16
N PHE A 52 7.95 20.85 10.47
CA PHE A 52 7.72 21.97 11.38
C PHE A 52 8.19 21.69 12.81
N TYR A 53 8.02 20.47 13.32
CA TYR A 53 8.43 20.09 14.66
C TYR A 53 9.87 19.53 14.75
N SER A 54 10.63 19.54 13.66
CA SER A 54 11.97 18.92 13.61
C SER A 54 12.97 19.55 14.59
N SER A 55 12.90 20.87 14.81
CA SER A 55 13.70 21.58 15.81
C SER A 55 13.35 21.18 17.24
N ASP A 56 12.07 21.03 17.55
CA ASP A 56 11.60 20.65 18.89
C ASP A 56 11.94 19.17 19.18
N LEU A 57 11.83 18.32 18.17
CA LEU A 57 12.17 16.89 18.28
C LEU A 57 13.67 16.65 18.49
N THR A 58 14.51 17.45 17.84
CA THR A 58 15.97 17.39 18.05
C THR A 58 16.33 17.89 19.44
N HIS A 59 15.69 18.96 19.93
CA HIS A 59 15.88 19.45 21.30
C HIS A 59 15.46 18.41 22.36
N ILE A 60 14.30 17.75 22.17
CA ILE A 60 13.84 16.68 23.07
C ILE A 60 14.78 15.46 23.03
N ALA A 61 15.31 15.12 21.86
CA ALA A 61 16.29 14.04 21.71
C ALA A 61 17.63 14.38 22.39
N GLU A 62 18.06 15.63 22.34
CA GLU A 62 19.25 16.12 23.05
C GLU A 62 19.04 16.11 24.57
N GLU A 63 17.90 16.60 25.07
CA GLU A 63 17.55 16.56 26.50
C GLU A 63 17.47 15.13 27.07
N THR A 64 17.13 14.15 26.22
CA THR A 64 17.14 12.73 26.57
C THR A 64 18.56 12.26 26.90
N ASN A 65 19.58 12.74 26.18
CA ASN A 65 21.00 12.43 26.46
C ASN A 65 21.49 13.09 27.75
N HIS A 66 20.87 14.19 28.19
CA HIS A 66 21.25 14.92 29.39
C HIS A 66 20.61 14.40 30.70
N GLY A 67 19.82 13.33 30.66
CA GLY A 67 19.37 12.61 31.86
C GLY A 67 17.88 12.32 31.95
N HIS A 68 17.05 12.91 31.09
CA HIS A 68 15.60 12.68 31.07
C HIS A 68 15.23 11.47 30.20
N LYS A 69 15.53 10.26 30.70
CA LYS A 69 15.34 8.99 29.98
C LYS A 69 13.91 8.72 29.47
N ALA A 70 12.90 9.33 30.08
CA ALA A 70 11.50 9.17 29.65
C ALA A 70 11.20 9.85 28.30
N LEU A 71 11.98 10.88 27.92
CA LEU A 71 11.79 11.61 26.67
C LEU A 71 12.22 10.78 25.43
N PHE A 72 12.98 9.69 25.64
CA PHE A 72 13.38 8.76 24.58
C PHE A 72 12.21 8.08 23.86
N PHE A 73 11.07 7.91 24.55
CA PHE A 73 9.91 7.25 23.96
C PHE A 73 9.25 8.10 22.87
N VAL A 74 9.41 9.43 22.92
CA VAL A 74 8.80 10.36 21.95
C VAL A 74 9.25 10.07 20.51
N PRO A 75 10.56 10.07 20.17
CA PRO A 75 11.01 9.76 18.82
C PRO A 75 10.66 8.32 18.38
N ILE A 76 10.61 7.35 19.30
CA ILE A 76 10.20 5.98 18.99
C ILE A 76 8.74 5.92 18.54
N VAL A 77 7.84 6.53 19.32
CA VAL A 77 6.41 6.55 18.99
C VAL A 77 6.17 7.23 17.65
N ILE A 78 6.88 8.32 17.38
CA ILE A 78 6.80 9.02 16.09
C ILE A 78 7.31 8.13 14.94
N ALA A 79 8.43 7.43 15.13
CA ALA A 79 8.96 6.51 14.13
C ALA A 79 7.99 5.34 13.84
N LEU A 80 7.32 4.81 14.87
CA LEU A 80 6.31 3.77 14.72
C LEU A 80 5.06 4.27 13.97
N LEU A 81 4.57 5.46 14.32
CA LEU A 81 3.45 6.10 13.61
C LEU A 81 3.77 6.33 12.14
N PHE A 82 4.96 6.86 11.85
CA PHE A 82 5.43 7.04 10.47
C PHE A 82 5.49 5.71 9.72
N SER A 83 6.08 4.68 10.32
CA SER A 83 6.19 3.36 9.71
C SER A 83 4.82 2.76 9.38
N PHE A 84 3.86 2.88 10.29
CA PHE A 84 2.50 2.39 10.10
C PHE A 84 1.76 3.15 8.99
N VAL A 85 1.74 4.48 9.06
CA VAL A 85 1.02 5.33 8.09
C VAL A 85 1.65 5.21 6.70
N HIS A 86 2.98 5.35 6.60
CA HIS A 86 3.70 5.25 5.34
C HIS A 86 3.61 3.84 4.75
N GLY A 87 3.70 2.79 5.57
CA GLY A 87 3.54 1.41 5.13
C GLY A 87 2.13 1.13 4.59
N SER A 88 1.09 1.62 5.27
CA SER A 88 -0.30 1.51 4.79
C SER A 88 -0.52 2.25 3.48
N PHE A 89 0.02 3.48 3.36
CA PHE A 89 -0.01 4.25 2.12
C PHE A 89 0.69 3.50 0.98
N THR A 90 1.91 3.01 1.23
CA THR A 90 2.73 2.32 0.23
C THR A 90 2.03 1.06 -0.27
N SER A 91 1.45 0.25 0.64
CA SER A 91 0.66 -0.92 0.24
C SER A 91 -0.52 -0.55 -0.66
N GLN A 92 -1.30 0.47 -0.29
CA GLN A 92 -2.46 0.90 -1.09
C GLN A 92 -2.06 1.58 -2.41
N PHE A 93 -0.91 2.26 -2.44
CA PHE A 93 -0.34 2.85 -3.64
C PHE A 93 0.03 1.75 -4.63
N TRP A 94 0.79 0.74 -4.20
CA TRP A 94 1.14 -0.41 -5.03
C TRP A 94 -0.08 -1.17 -5.53
N ASP A 95 -1.07 -1.39 -4.65
CA ASP A 95 -2.36 -1.98 -5.02
C ASP A 95 -3.08 -1.16 -6.11
N SER A 96 -3.03 0.17 -6.04
CA SER A 96 -3.71 1.05 -7.00
C SER A 96 -3.08 1.03 -8.40
N ILE A 97 -1.76 0.84 -8.49
CA ILE A 97 -1.05 0.69 -9.78
C ILE A 97 -1.01 -0.76 -10.26
N GLY A 98 -1.66 -1.69 -9.55
CA GLY A 98 -1.77 -3.11 -9.92
C GLY A 98 -0.53 -3.95 -9.60
N VAL A 99 0.45 -3.40 -8.88
CA VAL A 99 1.63 -4.13 -8.43
C VAL A 99 1.32 -4.74 -7.07
N LYS A 100 1.02 -6.04 -7.05
CA LYS A 100 0.80 -6.78 -5.79
C LYS A 100 1.99 -7.64 -5.44
N ALA A 101 2.32 -7.67 -4.15
CA ALA A 101 3.23 -8.68 -3.62
C ALA A 101 2.67 -10.06 -3.96
N LYS A 102 3.56 -10.97 -4.38
CA LYS A 102 3.21 -12.37 -4.59
C LYS A 102 2.71 -12.93 -3.26
N LYS A 103 1.44 -13.38 -3.22
CA LYS A 103 0.93 -14.09 -2.04
C LYS A 103 1.79 -15.34 -1.81
N PRO A 104 2.29 -15.58 -0.58
CA PRO A 104 3.02 -16.81 -0.27
C PRO A 104 2.14 -18.05 -0.48
#